data_AF-C6WQ60-F1
#
_entry.id   AF-C6WQ60-F1
#
_cell.length_a   1.000
_cell.length_b   1.000
_cell.length_c   1.000
_cell.angle_alpha   90.00
_cell.angle_beta   90.00
_cell.angle_gamma   90.00
#
_symmetry.space_group_name_H-M   'P 1'
#
loop_
_entity.id
_entity.type
_entity.pdbx_description
1 polymer ?
#
loop_
_entity_poly.entity_id
_entity_poly.type
_entity_poly.pdbx_seq_one_letter_code
_entity_poly.pdbx_strand_id
1 'polypeptide(L)'
;MRRASAAWALALVVAGCTGGQEPAPSGTTTAGPTSTGAANGANCARFAPADVVGPALGLVLGNPREFVDGQTLTCEYARGGVETEVRFRSGVDAEAFAGGRKSAEDDGLRVVDLPDFHEQAYAATRGSGEVVQTSVVARQGGLEVSVTSGANETSARKLVTQLIERRS
;
A
#
# COMPACT_ATOMS: atom_id res chain seq x y z
N MET A 1 -23.27 51.10 14.99
CA MET A 1 -23.39 51.73 16.33
C MET A 1 -22.34 51.11 17.25
N ARG A 2 -21.57 51.97 17.94
CA ARG A 2 -20.44 51.62 18.81
C ARG A 2 -20.86 50.78 20.02
N ARG A 3 -19.98 49.91 20.51
CA ARG A 3 -19.62 49.77 21.93
C ARG A 3 -18.27 49.06 22.07
N ALA A 4 -17.45 49.61 22.98
CA ALA A 4 -16.03 49.32 23.22
C ALA A 4 -15.83 48.63 24.59
N SER A 5 -14.62 48.09 24.82
CA SER A 5 -13.86 47.86 26.09
C SER A 5 -13.03 46.57 25.92
N ALA A 6 -11.69 46.51 25.78
CA ALA A 6 -10.52 46.97 26.58
C ALA A 6 -10.06 45.98 27.68
N ALA A 7 -8.77 45.60 27.62
CA ALA A 7 -7.81 45.21 28.71
C ALA A 7 -6.89 44.04 28.25
N TRP A 8 -5.66 44.31 27.78
CA TRP A 8 -4.38 44.37 28.52
C TRP A 8 -3.77 43.00 28.87
N ALA A 9 -2.63 42.68 28.26
CA ALA A 9 -1.66 41.72 28.81
C ALA A 9 -0.23 42.16 28.46
N LEU A 10 0.55 42.42 29.52
CA LEU A 10 1.90 42.97 29.53
C LEU A 10 2.94 41.99 28.93
N ALA A 11 3.92 42.58 28.25
CA ALA A 11 5.20 41.97 27.91
C ALA A 11 6.14 41.95 29.14
N LEU A 12 6.90 40.87 29.31
CA LEU A 12 8.12 40.82 30.12
C LEU A 12 9.22 40.15 29.30
N VAL A 13 10.22 40.95 28.96
CA VAL A 13 11.50 40.57 28.34
C VAL A 13 12.52 40.46 29.47
N VAL A 14 13.28 39.36 29.54
CA VAL A 14 14.62 39.36 30.15
C VAL A 14 15.55 38.48 29.31
N ALA A 15 16.67 39.09 28.92
CA ALA A 15 17.75 38.52 28.13
C ALA A 15 18.89 38.01 29.03
N GLY A 16 19.68 37.04 28.52
CA GLY A 16 21.14 37.05 28.64
C GLY A 16 21.84 35.95 29.46
N CYS A 17 22.45 34.99 28.73
CA CYS A 17 23.78 34.34 28.85
C CYS A 17 24.34 33.93 30.23
N THR A 18 24.88 32.72 30.43
CA THR A 18 26.22 32.31 29.93
C THR A 18 26.49 30.82 30.23
N GLY A 19 27.06 30.08 29.27
CA GLY A 19 27.99 28.98 29.53
C GLY A 19 27.58 27.57 29.08
N GLY A 20 28.29 27.02 28.09
CA GLY A 20 28.59 25.58 28.07
C GLY A 20 28.34 24.79 26.78
N GLN A 21 29.42 24.62 26.01
CA GLN A 21 29.81 23.37 25.31
C GLN A 21 29.21 23.05 23.92
N GLU A 22 30.03 23.30 22.90
CA GLU A 22 30.05 22.53 21.63
C GLU A 22 30.83 21.23 21.86
N PRO A 23 30.35 20.08 21.36
CA PRO A 23 30.86 19.55 20.09
C PRO A 23 29.76 19.06 19.14
N ALA A 24 29.92 19.34 17.85
CA ALA A 24 29.30 18.61 16.74
C ALA A 24 29.89 17.18 16.64
N PRO A 25 29.41 16.27 15.77
CA PRO A 25 28.23 16.31 14.90
C PRO A 25 27.31 15.09 15.15
N SER A 26 25.99 15.23 15.01
CA SER A 26 25.10 14.07 14.92
C SER A 26 24.34 14.16 13.61
N GLY A 27 24.63 13.19 12.74
CA GLY A 27 24.19 13.15 11.37
C GLY A 27 22.69 13.34 11.22
N THR A 28 22.34 13.96 10.11
CA THR A 28 21.01 13.91 9.53
C THR A 28 20.62 12.44 9.36
N THR A 29 20.02 11.86 10.38
CA THR A 29 19.28 10.61 10.24
C THR A 29 18.01 11.02 9.52
N THR A 30 18.09 11.03 8.19
CA THR A 30 16.92 10.77 7.35
C THR A 30 16.25 9.55 7.97
N ALA A 31 15.07 9.76 8.56
CA ALA A 31 14.21 8.67 8.98
C ALA A 31 13.95 7.82 7.71
N GLY A 32 14.73 6.75 7.54
CA GLY A 32 14.37 5.68 6.63
C GLY A 32 13.02 5.12 7.10
N PRO A 33 12.18 4.63 6.18
CA PRO A 33 10.88 4.07 6.56
C PRO A 33 11.09 3.00 7.63
N THR A 34 10.44 3.21 8.76
CA THR A 34 10.42 2.28 9.87
C THR A 34 9.79 0.98 9.37
N SER A 35 10.60 -0.07 9.19
CA SER A 35 10.10 -1.45 9.08
C SER A 35 9.47 -1.79 10.42
N THR A 36 8.19 -1.45 10.57
CA THR A 36 7.41 -1.72 11.76
C THR A 36 6.80 -3.10 11.57
N GLY A 37 7.42 -4.10 12.20
CA GLY A 37 6.79 -5.35 12.62
C GLY A 37 6.09 -6.17 11.53
N ALA A 38 6.75 -7.21 11.04
CA ALA A 38 6.13 -8.29 10.28
C ALA A 38 4.83 -8.74 10.95
N ALA A 39 3.68 -8.43 10.36
CA ALA A 39 2.40 -8.98 10.78
C ALA A 39 2.51 -10.51 10.69
N ASN A 40 2.71 -11.19 11.83
CA ASN A 40 2.71 -12.65 11.94
C ASN A 40 3.72 -13.38 11.01
N GLY A 41 4.94 -12.86 10.86
CA GLY A 41 5.96 -13.47 9.99
C GLY A 41 5.64 -13.40 8.49
N ALA A 42 4.64 -12.60 8.11
CA ALA A 42 4.37 -12.19 6.75
C ALA A 42 5.45 -11.20 6.28
N ASN A 43 6.19 -11.53 5.22
CA ASN A 43 7.08 -10.59 4.55
C ASN A 43 7.09 -10.78 3.03
N CYS A 44 7.34 -9.71 2.29
CA CYS A 44 7.32 -9.69 0.83
C CYS A 44 8.34 -10.64 0.23
N ALA A 45 9.53 -10.76 0.82
CA ALA A 45 10.57 -11.67 0.34
C ALA A 45 10.14 -13.15 0.37
N ARG A 46 9.24 -13.53 1.27
CA ARG A 46 8.73 -14.90 1.37
C ARG A 46 7.52 -15.13 0.48
N PHE A 47 6.56 -14.22 0.49
CA PHE A 47 5.24 -14.45 -0.12
C PHE A 47 5.13 -13.92 -1.54
N ALA A 48 5.81 -12.82 -1.85
CA ALA A 48 5.80 -12.20 -3.15
C ALA A 48 7.22 -11.71 -3.52
N PRO A 49 8.23 -12.59 -3.64
CA PRO A 49 9.53 -12.13 -4.09
C PRO A 49 9.47 -11.74 -5.57
N ALA A 50 10.38 -10.85 -5.98
CA ALA A 50 10.37 -10.27 -7.33
C ALA A 50 10.57 -11.31 -8.45
N ASP A 51 11.24 -12.43 -8.15
CA ASP A 51 11.45 -13.58 -9.03
C ASP A 51 10.20 -14.47 -9.20
N VAL A 52 9.18 -14.29 -8.35
CA VAL A 52 7.85 -14.90 -8.54
C VAL A 52 6.93 -13.91 -9.25
N VAL A 53 6.85 -12.67 -8.75
CA VAL A 53 5.93 -11.65 -9.26
C VAL A 53 6.29 -11.21 -10.69
N GLY A 54 7.57 -10.90 -10.94
CA GLY A 54 8.03 -10.39 -12.23
C GLY A 54 7.73 -11.36 -13.38
N PRO A 55 8.18 -12.63 -13.33
CA PRO A 55 7.91 -13.60 -14.39
C PRO A 55 6.42 -13.90 -14.59
N ALA A 56 5.62 -13.92 -13.52
CA ALA A 56 4.17 -14.15 -13.64
C ALA A 56 3.48 -13.01 -14.41
N LEU A 57 3.93 -11.77 -14.20
CA LEU A 57 3.42 -10.58 -14.87
C LEU A 57 4.10 -10.27 -16.21
N GLY A 58 5.20 -10.96 -16.54
CA GLY A 58 6.03 -10.64 -17.70
C GLY A 58 6.81 -9.31 -17.54
N LEU A 59 7.09 -8.92 -16.29
CA LEU A 59 7.73 -7.65 -15.94
C LEU A 59 9.11 -7.87 -15.33
N VAL A 60 10.00 -6.91 -15.55
CA VAL A 60 11.31 -6.86 -14.87
C VAL A 60 11.19 -5.96 -13.65
N LEU A 61 11.10 -6.57 -12.47
CA LEU A 61 10.87 -5.85 -11.22
C LEU A 61 12.18 -5.60 -10.45
N GLY A 62 12.12 -4.63 -9.53
CA GLY A 62 13.13 -4.44 -8.49
C GLY A 62 12.80 -5.27 -7.25
N ASN A 63 13.67 -5.21 -6.23
CA ASN A 63 13.35 -5.81 -4.94
C ASN A 63 12.10 -5.15 -4.33
N PRO A 64 11.22 -5.91 -3.66
CA PRO A 64 10.03 -5.34 -3.03
C PRO A 64 10.40 -4.38 -1.91
N ARG A 65 9.67 -3.27 -1.82
CA ARG A 65 9.55 -2.47 -0.61
C ARG A 65 8.34 -2.96 0.17
N GLU A 66 8.53 -3.16 1.46
CA GLU A 66 7.51 -3.74 2.34
C GLU A 66 6.89 -2.67 3.24
N PHE A 67 5.57 -2.69 3.33
CA PHE A 67 4.79 -1.88 4.24
C PHE A 67 3.78 -2.77 4.97
N VAL A 68 3.68 -2.60 6.29
CA VAL A 68 2.73 -3.33 7.13
C VAL A 68 1.83 -2.31 7.83
N ASP A 69 0.52 -2.48 7.64
CA ASP A 69 -0.50 -1.67 8.31
C ASP A 69 -1.63 -2.57 8.82
N GLY A 70 -1.68 -2.77 10.14
CA GLY A 70 -2.61 -3.68 10.79
C GLY A 70 -2.54 -5.10 10.21
N GLN A 71 -3.62 -5.53 9.54
CA GLN A 71 -3.73 -6.85 8.89
C GLN A 71 -3.35 -6.85 7.41
N THR A 72 -2.78 -5.74 6.93
CA THR A 72 -2.35 -5.54 5.56
C THR A 72 -0.82 -5.64 5.45
N LEU A 73 -0.34 -6.46 4.52
CA LEU A 73 1.03 -6.44 4.00
C LEU A 73 0.99 -5.92 2.56
N THR A 74 1.69 -4.84 2.26
CA THR A 74 1.84 -4.29 0.91
C THR A 74 3.28 -4.46 0.45
N CYS A 75 3.44 -5.00 -0.75
CA CYS A 75 4.71 -5.22 -1.44
C CYS A 75 4.72 -4.37 -2.70
N GLU A 76 5.55 -3.33 -2.71
CA GLU A 76 5.70 -2.42 -3.85
C GLU A 76 6.96 -2.75 -4.64
N TYR A 77 6.84 -2.84 -5.95
CA TYR A 77 7.94 -3.09 -6.87
C TYR A 77 8.04 -1.90 -7.82
N ALA A 78 9.17 -1.20 -7.77
CA ALA A 78 9.45 -0.09 -8.67
C ALA A 78 10.76 -0.35 -9.43
N ARG A 79 10.68 -0.35 -10.76
CA ARG A 79 11.87 -0.37 -11.63
C ARG A 79 11.55 0.25 -12.99
N GLY A 80 12.38 1.19 -13.42
CA GLY A 80 12.30 1.76 -14.78
C GLY A 80 10.97 2.46 -15.09
N GLY A 81 10.31 3.08 -14.11
CA GLY A 81 9.02 3.76 -14.28
C GLY A 81 7.80 2.83 -14.28
N VAL A 82 7.99 1.52 -14.14
CA VAL A 82 6.89 0.57 -13.91
C VAL A 82 6.68 0.41 -12.42
N GLU A 83 5.43 0.63 -11.99
CA GLU A 83 4.97 0.41 -10.63
C GLU A 83 4.08 -0.83 -10.59
N THR A 84 4.31 -1.69 -9.61
CA THR A 84 3.49 -2.87 -9.34
C THR A 84 3.32 -2.98 -7.83
N GLU A 85 2.10 -3.30 -7.41
CA GLU A 85 1.77 -3.50 -6.01
C GLU A 85 1.12 -4.87 -5.84
N VAL A 86 1.55 -5.58 -4.80
CA VAL A 86 0.89 -6.79 -4.31
C VAL A 86 0.49 -6.55 -2.86
N ARG A 87 -0.79 -6.69 -2.55
CA ARG A 87 -1.33 -6.48 -1.21
C ARG A 87 -1.98 -7.75 -0.70
N PHE A 88 -1.68 -8.10 0.54
CA PHE A 88 -2.30 -9.19 1.29
C PHE A 88 -3.07 -8.59 2.46
N ARG A 89 -4.36 -8.85 2.56
CA ARG A 89 -5.20 -8.42 3.69
C ARG A 89 -5.79 -9.65 4.36
N SER A 90 -5.51 -9.82 5.65
CA SER A 90 -6.03 -10.95 6.45
C SER A 90 -7.27 -10.55 7.23
N GLY A 91 -8.10 -11.51 7.61
CA GLY A 91 -9.35 -11.27 8.35
C GLY A 91 -10.47 -10.68 7.50
N VAL A 92 -10.40 -10.79 6.17
CA VAL A 92 -11.41 -10.25 5.26
C VAL A 92 -12.57 -11.23 5.13
N ASP A 93 -13.78 -10.79 5.48
CA ASP A 93 -15.02 -11.51 5.20
C ASP A 93 -15.68 -11.03 3.91
N ALA A 94 -16.82 -11.63 3.57
CA ALA A 94 -17.52 -11.32 2.32
C ALA A 94 -18.07 -9.88 2.28
N GLU A 95 -18.44 -9.30 3.42
CA GLU A 95 -18.95 -7.93 3.52
C GLU A 95 -17.82 -6.92 3.33
N ALA A 96 -16.69 -7.14 4.01
CA ALA A 96 -15.48 -6.32 3.86
C ALA A 96 -14.91 -6.38 2.43
N PHE A 97 -15.03 -7.54 1.75
CA PHE A 97 -14.65 -7.68 0.35
C PHE A 97 -15.58 -6.88 -0.57
N ALA A 98 -16.90 -7.02 -0.39
CA ALA A 98 -17.89 -6.26 -1.16
C ALA A 98 -17.74 -4.73 -0.93
N GLY A 99 -17.41 -4.32 0.30
CA GLY A 99 -17.07 -2.94 0.62
C GLY A 99 -15.86 -2.44 -0.16
N GLY A 100 -14.78 -3.23 -0.24
CA GLY A 100 -13.60 -2.88 -1.03
C GLY A 100 -13.88 -2.77 -2.52
N ARG A 101 -14.70 -3.69 -3.07
CA ARG A 101 -15.18 -3.61 -4.45
C ARG A 101 -15.97 -2.33 -4.71
N LYS A 102 -16.89 -2.00 -3.80
CA LYS A 102 -17.69 -0.77 -3.90
C LYS A 102 -16.82 0.49 -3.81
N SER A 103 -15.81 0.51 -2.95
CA SER A 103 -14.85 1.61 -2.88
C SER A 103 -14.09 1.79 -4.21
N ALA A 104 -13.70 0.70 -4.88
CA ALA A 104 -13.10 0.78 -6.21
C ALA A 104 -14.05 1.42 -7.25
N GLU A 105 -15.34 1.07 -7.23
CA GLU A 105 -16.36 1.69 -8.08
C GLU A 105 -16.54 3.18 -7.75
N ASP A 106 -16.62 3.52 -6.46
CA ASP A 106 -16.79 4.89 -5.98
C ASP A 106 -15.57 5.78 -6.30
N ASP A 107 -14.37 5.19 -6.36
CA ASP A 107 -13.12 5.82 -6.83
C ASP A 107 -13.06 5.97 -8.38
N GLY A 108 -14.14 5.59 -9.08
CA GLY A 108 -14.27 5.71 -10.52
C GLY A 108 -13.50 4.65 -11.32
N LEU A 109 -13.08 3.55 -10.68
CA LEU A 109 -12.49 2.42 -11.40
C LEU A 109 -13.56 1.68 -12.18
N ARG A 110 -13.23 1.20 -13.38
CA ARG A 110 -14.09 0.24 -14.06
C ARG A 110 -13.88 -1.12 -13.41
N VAL A 111 -14.90 -1.57 -12.69
CA VAL A 111 -14.92 -2.86 -11.99
C VAL A 111 -15.69 -3.90 -12.79
N VAL A 112 -15.17 -5.13 -12.82
CA VAL A 112 -15.78 -6.29 -13.46
C VAL A 112 -15.67 -7.46 -12.51
N ASP A 113 -16.78 -8.11 -12.18
CA ASP A 113 -16.76 -9.32 -11.37
C ASP A 113 -16.10 -10.47 -12.14
N LEU A 114 -15.33 -11.29 -11.42
CA LEU A 114 -14.69 -12.48 -11.98
C LEU A 114 -15.38 -13.72 -11.38
N PRO A 115 -16.55 -14.14 -11.93
CA PRO A 115 -17.21 -15.34 -11.46
C PRO A 115 -16.29 -16.56 -11.64
N ASP A 116 -16.47 -17.56 -10.79
CA ASP A 116 -15.71 -18.81 -10.81
C ASP A 116 -14.18 -18.64 -10.59
N PHE A 117 -13.75 -17.49 -10.06
CA PHE A 117 -12.36 -17.23 -9.69
C PHE A 117 -12.22 -17.02 -8.17
N HIS A 118 -11.78 -18.08 -7.48
CA HIS A 118 -11.77 -18.16 -6.00
C HIS A 118 -13.18 -17.97 -5.39
N GLU A 119 -13.29 -17.67 -4.08
CA GLU A 119 -14.62 -17.50 -3.46
C GLU A 119 -15.30 -16.22 -3.92
N GLN A 120 -14.54 -15.13 -4.01
CA GLN A 120 -14.99 -13.83 -4.52
C GLN A 120 -13.82 -13.16 -5.22
N ALA A 121 -14.06 -12.58 -6.39
CA ALA A 121 -13.04 -11.84 -7.11
C ALA A 121 -13.63 -10.77 -8.04
N TYR A 122 -12.84 -9.73 -8.28
CA TYR A 122 -13.12 -8.72 -9.29
C TYR A 122 -11.82 -8.22 -9.92
N ALA A 123 -11.92 -7.73 -11.14
CA ALA A 123 -10.91 -6.90 -11.77
C ALA A 123 -11.34 -5.43 -11.69
N ALA A 124 -10.41 -4.53 -11.44
CA ALA A 124 -10.62 -3.09 -11.50
C ALA A 124 -9.56 -2.49 -12.44
N THR A 125 -9.96 -1.53 -13.27
CA THR A 125 -9.05 -0.87 -14.20
C THR A 125 -9.08 0.64 -14.00
N ARG A 126 -7.89 1.24 -13.99
CA ARG A 126 -7.69 2.69 -13.95
C ARG A 126 -7.04 3.16 -15.25
N GLY A 127 -7.59 4.23 -15.82
CA GLY A 127 -7.09 4.88 -17.02
C GLY A 127 -7.77 4.42 -18.32
N SER A 128 -7.44 5.09 -19.41
CA SER A 128 -7.88 4.78 -20.78
C SER A 128 -6.77 5.18 -21.76
N GLY A 129 -6.44 4.32 -22.73
CA GLY A 129 -5.41 4.61 -23.73
C GLY A 129 -4.07 3.92 -23.44
N GLU A 130 -2.97 4.68 -23.51
CA GLU A 130 -1.59 4.14 -23.52
C GLU A 130 -1.11 3.60 -22.16
N VAL A 131 -1.68 4.08 -21.05
CA VAL A 131 -1.35 3.61 -19.70
C VAL A 131 -2.62 3.12 -19.01
N VAL A 132 -2.71 1.79 -18.86
CA VAL A 132 -3.78 1.11 -18.14
C VAL A 132 -3.16 0.39 -16.96
N GLN A 133 -3.66 0.67 -15.76
CA GLN A 133 -3.38 -0.17 -14.59
C GLN A 133 -4.55 -1.12 -14.39
N THR A 134 -4.22 -2.40 -14.27
CA THR A 134 -5.15 -3.48 -13.97
C THR A 134 -4.89 -3.96 -12.55
N SER A 135 -5.94 -3.98 -11.74
CA SER A 135 -5.98 -4.59 -10.42
C SER A 135 -6.82 -5.85 -10.49
N VAL A 136 -6.29 -6.98 -10.04
CA VAL A 136 -7.08 -8.20 -9.81
C VAL A 136 -7.10 -8.47 -8.33
N VAL A 137 -8.28 -8.59 -7.77
CA VAL A 137 -8.49 -8.81 -6.33
C VAL A 137 -9.29 -10.08 -6.16
N ALA A 138 -8.80 -10.98 -5.32
CA ALA A 138 -9.52 -12.21 -4.97
C ALA A 138 -9.46 -12.47 -3.47
N ARG A 139 -10.52 -13.07 -2.96
CA ARG A 139 -10.64 -13.55 -1.58
C ARG A 139 -10.80 -15.06 -1.56
N GLN A 140 -10.12 -15.69 -0.61
CA GLN A 140 -10.27 -17.10 -0.27
C GLN A 140 -10.15 -17.27 1.25
N GLY A 141 -11.18 -17.82 1.89
CA GLY A 141 -11.28 -17.83 3.34
C GLY A 141 -11.13 -16.42 3.94
N GLY A 142 -10.28 -16.26 4.94
CA GLY A 142 -10.01 -14.95 5.56
C GLY A 142 -8.95 -14.10 4.84
N LEU A 143 -8.45 -14.51 3.68
CA LEU A 143 -7.37 -13.83 2.96
C LEU A 143 -7.90 -13.15 1.71
N GLU A 144 -7.57 -11.88 1.54
CA GLU A 144 -7.69 -11.14 0.28
C GLU A 144 -6.30 -10.86 -0.29
N VAL A 145 -6.13 -11.10 -1.59
CA VAL A 145 -4.93 -10.76 -2.35
C VAL A 145 -5.32 -9.82 -3.47
N SER A 146 -4.62 -8.71 -3.59
CA SER A 146 -4.73 -7.75 -4.69
C SER A 146 -3.40 -7.64 -5.41
N VAL A 147 -3.44 -7.64 -6.75
CA VAL A 147 -2.29 -7.37 -7.62
C VAL A 147 -2.65 -6.23 -8.54
N THR A 148 -1.95 -5.10 -8.42
CA THR A 148 -2.09 -3.92 -9.29
C THR A 148 -0.84 -3.78 -10.14
N SER A 149 -0.98 -3.73 -11.46
CA SER A 149 0.16 -3.57 -12.37
C SER A 149 -0.27 -3.07 -13.76
N GLY A 150 0.70 -2.73 -14.61
CA GLY A 150 0.47 -2.51 -16.04
C GLY A 150 0.34 -3.79 -16.88
N ALA A 151 0.38 -4.98 -16.27
CA ALA A 151 0.18 -6.24 -16.98
C ALA A 151 -1.30 -6.48 -17.31
N ASN A 152 -1.56 -7.42 -18.23
CA ASN A 152 -2.92 -7.82 -18.57
C ASN A 152 -3.58 -8.63 -17.43
N GLU A 153 -4.91 -8.66 -17.42
CA GLU A 153 -5.71 -9.34 -16.40
C GLU A 153 -5.37 -10.82 -16.25
N THR A 154 -5.13 -11.55 -17.35
CA THR A 154 -4.82 -12.99 -17.31
C THR A 154 -3.54 -13.27 -16.54
N SER A 155 -2.49 -12.48 -16.76
CA SER A 155 -1.24 -12.58 -16.01
C SER A 155 -1.44 -12.25 -14.53
N ALA A 156 -2.23 -11.21 -14.23
CA ALA A 156 -2.52 -10.83 -12.85
C ALA A 156 -3.35 -11.90 -12.11
N ARG A 157 -4.37 -12.49 -12.75
CA ARG A 157 -5.15 -13.61 -12.20
C ARG A 157 -4.26 -14.82 -11.89
N LYS A 158 -3.38 -15.20 -12.83
CA LYS A 158 -2.43 -16.29 -12.60
C LYS A 158 -1.56 -16.02 -11.37
N LEU A 159 -1.05 -14.80 -11.22
CA LEU A 159 -0.26 -14.43 -10.05
C LEU A 159 -1.09 -14.49 -8.76
N VAL A 160 -2.30 -13.94 -8.75
CA VAL A 160 -3.21 -13.99 -7.58
C VAL A 160 -3.42 -15.42 -7.10
N THR A 161 -3.69 -16.37 -8.00
CA THR A 161 -3.81 -17.79 -7.64
C THR A 161 -2.53 -18.32 -6.98
N GLN A 162 -1.37 -18.08 -7.58
CA GLN A 162 -0.08 -18.51 -7.01
C GLN A 162 0.19 -17.91 -5.63
N LEU A 163 -0.19 -16.66 -5.42
CA LEU A 163 0.02 -15.95 -4.15
C LEU A 163 -0.91 -16.46 -3.05
N ILE A 164 -2.16 -16.78 -3.38
CA ILE A 164 -3.11 -17.40 -2.44
C ILE A 164 -2.61 -18.77 -2.02
N GLU A 165 -2.20 -19.62 -2.97
CA GLU A 165 -1.65 -20.96 -2.69
C GLU A 165 -0.39 -20.93 -1.81
N ARG A 166 0.41 -19.87 -1.90
CA ARG A 166 1.60 -19.65 -1.07
C ARG A 166 1.29 -19.21 0.37
N ARG A 167 0.06 -18.77 0.63
CA ARG A 167 -0.38 -18.23 1.94
C ARG A 167 -1.36 -19.15 2.67
N SER A 168 -2.06 -20.02 1.93
CA SER A 168 -2.89 -21.11 2.47
C SER A 168 -2.04 -22.23 3.05
#